data_AF-A0A6P8WXK7-F1
#
_entry.id   AF-A0A6P8WXK7-F1
#
_cell.length_a   1.000
_cell.length_b   1.000
_cell.length_c   1.000
_cell.angle_alpha   90.00
_cell.angle_beta   90.00
_cell.angle_gamma   90.00
#
_symmetry.space_group_name_H-M   'P 1'
#
loop_
_entity.id
_entity.type
_entity.pdbx_description
1 polymer ?
#
loop_
_entity_poly.entity_id
_entity_poly.type
_entity_poly.pdbx_seq_one_letter_code
_entity_poly.pdbx_strand_id
1 'polypeptide(L)'
;MTMPKNSVTHNTDQIALSYLLDKVHDDILVSTDSYHFRKPMKNNGVQKNIDLQTIGQNDYLQDIQKIVDNCVKCKGDDAKHTICARNMLEHARIKMKESEHFFIQLEANIVQHLKQAKANYWLRVRL
;
A
#
# COMPACT_ATOMS: atom_id res chain seq x y z
N MET A 1 29.14 19.23 -14.16
CA MET A 1 29.01 17.95 -14.90
C MET A 1 27.70 17.32 -14.48
N THR A 2 26.66 17.54 -15.26
CA THR A 2 25.26 17.21 -14.94
C THR A 2 24.99 15.73 -15.20
N MET A 3 24.40 15.03 -14.23
CA MET A 3 23.95 13.64 -14.39
C MET A 3 23.04 13.51 -15.62
N PRO A 4 23.10 12.41 -16.38
CA PRO A 4 22.16 12.17 -17.48
C PRO A 4 20.74 12.09 -16.93
N LYS A 5 19.76 12.62 -17.67
CA LYS A 5 18.31 12.54 -17.43
C LYS A 5 17.79 11.09 -17.47
N ASN A 6 18.32 10.20 -16.62
CA ASN A 6 17.79 8.84 -16.41
C ASN A 6 16.71 8.80 -15.31
N SER A 7 16.30 9.96 -14.78
CA SER A 7 15.49 10.03 -13.56
C SER A 7 14.01 10.31 -13.78
N VAL A 8 13.57 10.75 -14.96
CA VAL A 8 12.18 11.25 -15.10
C VAL A 8 11.18 10.11 -15.19
N THR A 9 11.41 9.08 -16.01
CA THR A 9 10.45 7.99 -16.24
C THR A 9 10.35 6.99 -15.08
N HIS A 10 11.48 6.65 -14.44
CA HIS A 10 11.48 5.84 -13.21
C HIS A 10 10.72 6.54 -12.09
N ASN A 11 10.85 7.87 -12.00
CA ASN A 11 10.07 8.66 -11.07
C ASN A 11 8.59 8.69 -11.48
N THR A 12 8.26 8.78 -12.77
CA THR A 12 6.86 8.75 -13.24
C THR A 12 6.15 7.43 -12.92
N ASP A 13 6.76 6.28 -13.18
CA ASP A 13 6.13 4.97 -12.88
C ASP A 13 6.01 4.74 -11.36
N GLN A 14 7.00 5.18 -10.58
CA GLN A 14 6.92 5.14 -9.11
C GLN A 14 5.86 6.09 -8.56
N ILE A 15 5.73 7.29 -9.13
CA ILE A 15 4.67 8.26 -8.78
C ILE A 15 3.30 7.67 -9.14
N ALA A 16 3.17 7.02 -10.30
CA ALA A 16 1.92 6.38 -10.72
C ALA A 16 1.53 5.23 -9.79
N LEU A 17 2.50 4.44 -9.33
CA LEU A 17 2.27 3.35 -8.37
C LEU A 17 1.83 3.89 -7.00
N SER A 18 2.51 4.94 -6.50
CA SER A 18 2.09 5.65 -5.29
C SER A 18 0.66 6.19 -5.42
N TYR A 19 0.37 6.88 -6.53
CA TYR A 19 -0.95 7.46 -6.79
C TYR A 19 -2.06 6.40 -6.80
N LEU A 20 -1.78 5.23 -7.39
CA LEU A 20 -2.76 4.14 -7.45
C LEU A 20 -3.03 3.55 -6.06
N LEU A 21 -2.00 3.41 -5.22
CA LEU A 21 -2.17 3.00 -3.82
C LEU A 21 -2.91 4.05 -3.00
N ASP A 22 -2.61 5.33 -3.20
CA ASP A 22 -3.29 6.44 -2.52
C ASP A 22 -4.77 6.48 -2.92
N LYS A 23 -5.09 6.20 -4.19
CA LYS A 23 -6.46 6.04 -4.69
C LYS A 23 -7.23 4.92 -3.98
N VAL A 24 -6.62 3.74 -3.86
CA VAL A 24 -7.21 2.62 -3.12
C VAL A 24 -7.38 2.99 -1.64
N HIS A 25 -6.41 3.68 -1.07
CA HIS A 25 -6.44 4.13 0.30
C HIS A 25 -7.58 5.11 0.59
N ASP A 26 -7.72 6.14 -0.26
CA ASP A 26 -8.79 7.13 -0.16
C ASP A 26 -10.18 6.48 -0.27
N ASP A 27 -10.35 5.51 -1.17
CA ASP A 27 -11.59 4.77 -1.34
C ASP A 27 -11.99 3.99 -0.06
N ILE A 28 -10.99 3.38 0.59
CA ILE A 28 -11.19 2.71 1.88
C ILE A 28 -11.50 3.73 2.98
N LEU A 29 -10.82 4.87 3.03
CA LEU A 29 -11.07 5.93 4.00
C LEU A 29 -12.49 6.50 3.91
N VAL A 30 -13.10 6.56 2.72
CA VAL A 30 -14.48 7.06 2.56
C VAL A 30 -15.54 6.00 2.82
N SER A 31 -15.19 4.71 2.88
CA SER A 31 -16.13 3.64 3.20
C SER A 31 -16.76 3.82 4.59
N THR A 32 -18.02 3.42 4.74
CA THR A 32 -18.76 3.56 6.02
C THR A 32 -18.10 2.80 7.16
N ASP A 33 -17.52 1.63 6.85
CA ASP A 33 -16.91 0.72 7.82
C ASP A 33 -15.53 1.20 8.32
N SER A 34 -14.86 2.13 7.62
CA SER A 34 -13.55 2.63 8.01
C SER A 34 -13.57 3.70 9.11
N TYR A 35 -14.75 4.28 9.41
CA TYR A 35 -14.88 5.40 10.36
C TYR A 35 -14.24 5.11 11.72
N HIS A 36 -14.40 3.89 12.23
CA HIS A 36 -13.87 3.49 13.54
C HIS A 36 -12.37 3.21 13.56
N PHE A 37 -11.71 3.14 12.39
CA PHE A 37 -10.32 2.72 12.23
C PHE A 37 -9.42 3.84 11.69
N ARG A 38 -9.98 5.03 11.44
CA ARG A 38 -9.25 6.22 10.98
C ARG A 38 -8.31 6.86 12.00
N LYS A 39 -8.44 6.49 13.27
CA LYS A 39 -7.56 6.94 14.36
C LYS A 39 -7.09 5.72 15.16
N PRO A 40 -5.89 5.78 15.74
CA PRO A 40 -5.38 4.70 16.57
C PRO A 40 -6.35 4.42 17.72
N MET A 41 -6.80 3.18 17.82
CA MET A 41 -7.70 2.76 18.89
C MET A 41 -6.94 2.78 20.22
N LYS A 42 -7.49 3.42 21.25
CA LYS A 42 -6.94 3.31 22.61
C LYS A 42 -7.27 1.91 23.15
N ASN A 43 -6.31 0.98 23.06
CA ASN A 43 -6.39 -0.30 23.75
C ASN A 43 -5.17 -0.49 24.66
N ASN A 44 -5.43 -0.78 25.93
CA ASN A 44 -4.44 -0.87 27.01
C ASN A 44 -3.59 -2.16 26.96
N GLY A 45 -3.31 -2.75 25.80
CA GLY A 45 -2.57 -4.01 25.79
C GLY A 45 -2.33 -4.76 24.47
N VAL A 46 -2.56 -4.18 23.29
CA VAL A 46 -2.25 -4.89 22.04
C VAL A 46 -1.33 -4.06 21.13
N GLN A 47 -0.14 -4.62 20.95
CA GLN A 47 0.83 -4.49 19.86
C GLN A 47 0.59 -3.36 18.86
N LYS A 48 1.48 -2.34 18.93
CA LYS A 48 1.72 -1.24 17.98
C LYS A 48 0.47 -0.82 17.20
N ASN A 49 -0.22 0.22 17.68
CA ASN A 49 -1.32 0.88 16.98
C ASN A 49 -0.96 1.12 15.50
N ILE A 50 -1.49 0.27 14.62
CA ILE A 50 -1.51 0.47 13.18
C ILE A 50 -2.88 1.04 12.89
N ASP A 51 -2.90 2.26 12.38
CA ASP A 51 -4.10 2.95 11.96
C ASP A 51 -4.03 3.25 10.47
N LEU A 52 -5.17 3.61 9.89
CA LEU A 52 -5.22 3.93 8.48
C LEU A 52 -4.32 5.13 8.09
N GLN A 53 -3.82 5.93 9.04
CA GLN A 53 -2.92 7.04 8.75
C GLN A 53 -1.43 6.62 8.71
N THR A 54 -1.11 5.40 9.15
CA THR A 54 0.28 4.90 9.30
C THR A 54 0.59 3.67 8.43
N ILE A 55 -0.37 3.21 7.62
CA ILE A 55 -0.20 2.08 6.70
C ILE A 55 0.86 2.41 5.65
N GLY A 56 1.86 1.55 5.49
CA GLY A 56 2.87 1.68 4.45
C GLY A 56 2.42 1.07 3.12
N GLN A 57 2.82 1.68 2.00
CA GLN A 57 2.50 1.22 0.64
C GLN A 57 2.96 -0.21 0.32
N ASN A 58 3.96 -0.75 1.03
CA ASN A 58 4.54 -2.07 0.72
C ASN A 58 3.74 -3.27 1.26
N ASP A 59 2.86 -3.10 2.27
CA ASP A 59 2.16 -4.20 2.93
C ASP A 59 0.70 -3.83 3.30
N TYR A 60 0.06 -3.02 2.44
CA TYR A 60 -1.26 -2.42 2.67
C TYR A 60 -2.33 -3.41 3.18
N LEU A 61 -2.46 -4.57 2.51
CA LEU A 61 -3.44 -5.60 2.92
C LEU A 61 -3.05 -6.29 4.23
N GLN A 62 -1.75 -6.47 4.51
CA GLN A 62 -1.32 -7.06 5.78
C GLN A 62 -1.59 -6.11 6.95
N ASP A 63 -1.43 -4.81 6.74
CA ASP A 63 -1.71 -3.84 7.78
C ASP A 63 -3.21 -3.71 8.07
N ILE A 64 -4.08 -3.77 7.05
CA ILE A 64 -5.54 -3.89 7.28
C ILE A 64 -5.89 -5.21 7.99
N GLN A 65 -5.22 -6.32 7.65
CA GLN A 65 -5.39 -7.58 8.36
C GLN A 65 -5.03 -7.46 9.86
N LYS A 66 -3.98 -6.71 10.20
CA LYS A 66 -3.64 -6.46 11.63
C LYS A 66 -4.75 -5.69 12.36
N ILE A 67 -5.47 -4.79 11.69
CA ILE A 67 -6.64 -4.10 12.26
C ILE A 67 -7.75 -5.12 12.59
N VAL A 68 -8.02 -6.05 11.67
CA VAL A 68 -8.97 -7.15 11.88
C VAL A 68 -8.56 -8.01 13.07
N ASP A 69 -7.31 -8.46 13.10
CA ASP A 69 -6.78 -9.33 14.15
C ASP A 69 -6.86 -8.66 15.53
N ASN A 70 -6.60 -7.35 15.59
CA ASN A 70 -6.74 -6.56 16.81
C ASN A 70 -8.20 -6.46 17.27
N CYS A 71 -9.14 -6.31 16.34
CA CYS A 71 -10.57 -6.29 16.65
C CYS A 71 -11.04 -7.65 17.20
N VAL A 72 -10.65 -8.75 16.55
CA VAL A 72 -10.95 -10.11 17.02
C VAL A 72 -10.42 -10.32 18.43
N LYS A 73 -9.15 -9.99 18.68
CA LYS A 73 -8.51 -10.15 19.99
C LYS A 73 -9.17 -9.34 21.11
N CYS A 74 -9.62 -8.12 20.81
CA CYS A 74 -10.12 -7.21 21.84
C CYS A 74 -11.63 -7.28 22.05
N LYS A 75 -12.40 -7.61 21.01
CA LYS A 75 -13.87 -7.51 21.01
C LYS A 75 -14.56 -8.86 20.76
N GLY A 76 -13.83 -9.86 20.29
CA GLY A 76 -14.38 -11.14 19.86
C GLY A 76 -14.75 -11.16 18.38
N ASP A 77 -14.93 -12.37 17.87
CA ASP A 77 -15.08 -12.62 16.44
C ASP A 77 -16.40 -12.06 15.86
N ASP A 78 -17.51 -12.22 16.60
CA ASP A 78 -18.85 -11.78 16.18
C ASP A 78 -19.16 -10.32 16.52
N ALA A 79 -18.20 -9.58 17.08
CA ALA A 79 -18.43 -8.18 17.42
C ALA A 79 -18.65 -7.34 16.16
N LYS A 80 -19.60 -6.40 16.22
CA LYS A 80 -19.91 -5.50 15.10
C LYS A 80 -18.66 -4.81 14.52
N HIS A 81 -17.73 -4.40 15.37
CA HIS A 81 -16.46 -3.81 14.91
C HIS A 81 -15.57 -4.78 14.16
N THR A 82 -15.52 -6.05 14.58
CA THR A 82 -14.78 -7.11 13.89
C THR A 82 -15.37 -7.36 12.50
N ILE A 83 -16.71 -7.39 12.40
CA ILE A 83 -17.42 -7.52 11.12
C ILE A 83 -17.09 -6.33 10.19
N CYS A 84 -17.18 -5.08 10.69
CA CYS A 84 -16.80 -3.90 9.91
C CYS A 84 -15.33 -3.95 9.46
N ALA A 85 -14.40 -4.39 10.32
CA ALA A 85 -12.99 -4.53 9.95
C ALA A 85 -12.78 -5.57 8.84
N ARG A 86 -13.51 -6.70 8.87
CA ARG A 86 -13.46 -7.71 7.81
C ARG A 86 -14.04 -7.20 6.50
N ASN A 87 -15.17 -6.48 6.54
CA ASN A 87 -15.74 -5.85 5.35
C ASN A 87 -14.76 -4.86 4.71
N MET A 88 -14.08 -4.06 5.55
CA MET A 88 -13.02 -3.14 5.10
C MET A 88 -11.86 -3.88 4.43
N LEU A 89 -11.40 -5.00 5.01
CA LEU A 89 -10.36 -5.84 4.40
C LEU A 89 -10.80 -6.41 3.06
N GLU A 90 -12.03 -6.91 2.97
CA GLU A 90 -12.55 -7.50 1.73
C GLU A 90 -12.70 -6.45 0.63
N HIS A 91 -13.18 -5.25 0.99
CA HIS A 91 -13.25 -4.13 0.06
C HIS A 91 -11.85 -3.75 -0.47
N ALA A 92 -10.85 -3.69 0.42
CA ALA A 92 -9.48 -3.42 0.02
C ALA A 92 -8.93 -4.49 -0.94
N ARG A 93 -9.23 -5.77 -0.70
CA ARG A 93 -8.84 -6.87 -1.60
C ARG A 93 -9.46 -6.72 -2.99
N ILE A 94 -10.75 -6.39 -3.06
CA ILE A 94 -11.44 -6.17 -4.34
C ILE A 94 -10.76 -5.03 -5.11
N LYS A 95 -10.52 -3.89 -4.45
CA LYS A 95 -9.89 -2.72 -5.08
C LYS A 95 -8.46 -2.98 -5.56
N MET A 96 -7.67 -3.70 -4.76
CA MET A 96 -6.32 -4.12 -5.13
C MET A 96 -6.35 -5.07 -6.34
N LYS A 97 -7.31 -5.99 -6.38
CA LYS A 97 -7.48 -6.93 -7.51
C LYS A 97 -7.94 -6.24 -8.80
N GLU A 98 -8.87 -5.28 -8.71
CA GLU A 98 -9.27 -4.44 -9.84
C GLU A 98 -8.09 -3.66 -10.42
N SER A 99 -7.12 -3.31 -9.56
CA SER A 99 -5.94 -2.52 -9.90
C SER A 99 -4.70 -3.38 -10.24
N GLU A 100 -4.80 -4.71 -10.09
CA GLU A 100 -3.67 -5.66 -10.17
C GLU A 100 -2.92 -5.56 -11.49
N HIS A 101 -3.65 -5.47 -12.60
CA HIS A 101 -3.04 -5.33 -13.92
C HIS A 101 -2.15 -4.07 -14.02
N PHE A 102 -2.59 -2.94 -13.45
CA PHE A 102 -1.81 -1.70 -13.46
C PHE A 102 -0.56 -1.81 -12.58
N PHE A 103 -0.66 -2.46 -11.42
CA PHE A 103 0.50 -2.73 -10.56
C PHE A 103 1.55 -3.57 -11.29
N ILE A 104 1.14 -4.70 -11.86
CA ILE A 104 2.05 -5.60 -12.60
C ILE A 104 2.76 -4.85 -13.73
N GLN A 105 2.01 -4.04 -14.48
CA GLN A 105 2.57 -3.26 -15.59
C GLN A 105 3.59 -2.21 -15.11
N LEU A 106 3.27 -1.46 -14.06
CA LEU A 106 4.17 -0.44 -13.50
C LEU A 106 5.43 -1.07 -12.90
N GLU A 107 5.30 -2.16 -12.16
CA GLU A 107 6.44 -2.89 -11.60
C GLU A 107 7.37 -3.44 -12.69
N ALA A 108 6.81 -4.02 -13.75
CA ALA A 108 7.58 -4.50 -14.90
C ALA A 108 8.39 -3.38 -15.55
N ASN A 109 7.76 -2.21 -15.76
CA ASN A 109 8.42 -1.03 -16.32
C ASN A 109 9.56 -0.53 -15.43
N ILE A 110 9.33 -0.42 -14.11
CA ILE A 110 10.34 0.00 -13.14
C ILE A 110 11.56 -0.95 -13.18
N VAL A 111 11.32 -2.27 -13.13
CA VAL A 111 12.39 -3.28 -13.18
C VAL A 111 13.17 -3.20 -14.49
N GLN A 112 12.49 -3.04 -15.62
CA GLN A 112 13.14 -2.91 -16.92
C GLN A 112 14.02 -1.65 -16.98
N HIS A 113 13.52 -0.51 -16.52
CA HIS A 113 14.26 0.74 -16.48
C HIS A 113 15.49 0.65 -15.56
N LEU A 114 15.38 0.02 -14.39
CA LEU A 114 16.51 -0.20 -13.48
C LEU A 114 17.60 -1.08 -14.10
N LYS A 115 17.21 -2.14 -14.83
CA LYS A 115 18.14 -3.00 -15.57
C LYS A 115 18.91 -2.21 -16.63
N GLN A 116 18.21 -1.39 -17.41
CA GLN A 116 18.81 -0.54 -18.44
C GLN A 116 19.74 0.52 -17.85
N ALA A 117 19.33 1.19 -16.77
CA ALA A 117 20.15 2.18 -16.08
C ALA A 117 21.45 1.57 -15.54
N LYS A 118 21.36 0.38 -14.93
CA LYS A 118 22.52 -0.38 -14.45
C LYS A 118 23.45 -0.76 -15.60
N ALA A 119 22.92 -1.30 -16.70
CA ALA A 119 23.72 -1.65 -17.88
C ALA A 119 24.45 -0.42 -18.47
N ASN A 120 23.75 0.70 -18.61
CA ASN A 120 24.31 1.96 -19.11
C ASN A 120 25.40 2.52 -18.18
N TYR A 121 25.23 2.40 -16.86
CA TYR A 121 26.27 2.75 -15.90
C TYR A 121 27.53 1.89 -16.10
N TRP A 122 27.37 0.56 -16.18
CA TRP A 122 28.51 -0.34 -16.38
C TRP A 122 29.24 -0.12 -17.70
N LEU A 123 28.54 0.23 -18.77
CA LEU A 123 29.15 0.59 -20.05
C LEU A 123 30.00 1.88 -19.95
N ARG A 124 29.58 2.85 -19.15
CA ARG A 124 30.29 4.13 -18.96
C ARG A 124 31.51 4.02 -18.05
N VAL A 125 31.55 3.04 -17.15
CA VAL A 125 32.67 2.82 -16.22
C VAL A 125 33.76 1.94 -16.85
N ARG A 126 33.46 1.28 -17.98
CA ARG A 126 34.40 0.43 -18.73
C ARG A 126 35.15 1.15 -19.86
N LEU A 127 34.79 2.40 -20.16
CA LEU A 127 35.44 3.29 -21.12
C LEU A 127 36.22 4.37 -20.37
#